data_AF-W2SRP8-F1
#
_entry.id   AF-W2SRP8-F1
#
_cell.length_a   1.000
_cell.length_b   1.000
_cell.length_c   1.000
_cell.angle_alpha   90.00
_cell.angle_beta   90.00
_cell.angle_gamma   90.00
#
_symmetry.space_group_name_H-M   'P 1'
#
loop_
_entity.id
_entity.type
_entity.pdbx_description
1 polymer ?
#
loop_
_entity_poly.entity_id
_entity_poly.type
_entity_poly.pdbx_seq_one_letter_code
_entity_poly.pdbx_strand_id
1 'polypeptide(L)'
;MVNAENTRAAFSGLIDKPPLTDHLLARPPFKFILDVVSSTISKTGYLKDQFPSDALNPSKLTDKAAKMAFLDSLIQILNDGSLDDVKSSKIVAGKEPDLTNLLLIKLAEGARAHVKAKKSSKHSRSSHREESSEKSSKTKHRSKSREPKEEKTKSRSSSK
;
A
#
# COMPACT_ATOMS: atom_id res chain seq x y z
N MET A 1 -8.31 -13.57 -17.89
CA MET A 1 -9.10 -13.07 -16.75
C MET A 1 -8.17 -12.38 -15.78
N VAL A 2 -8.56 -11.22 -15.25
CA VAL A 2 -7.71 -10.44 -14.35
C VAL A 2 -8.18 -10.67 -12.91
N ASN A 3 -7.60 -11.69 -12.28
CA ASN A 3 -8.03 -12.14 -10.96
C ASN A 3 -7.74 -11.08 -9.89
N ALA A 4 -8.69 -10.89 -8.95
CA ALA A 4 -8.54 -10.01 -7.80
C ALA A 4 -7.27 -10.30 -6.97
N GLU A 5 -6.87 -11.57 -6.90
CA GLU A 5 -5.63 -12.02 -6.26
C GLU A 5 -4.37 -11.39 -6.88
N ASN A 6 -4.30 -11.25 -8.21
CA ASN A 6 -3.18 -10.61 -8.89
C ASN A 6 -3.07 -9.12 -8.49
N THR A 7 -4.20 -8.43 -8.39
CA THR A 7 -4.26 -7.04 -7.91
C THR A 7 -3.79 -6.97 -6.45
N ARG A 8 -4.27 -7.86 -5.58
CA ARG A 8 -3.81 -7.95 -4.18
C ARG A 8 -2.30 -8.20 -4.07
N ALA A 9 -1.73 -9.07 -4.90
CA ALA A 9 -0.30 -9.37 -4.94
C ALA A 9 0.55 -8.18 -5.45
N ALA A 10 0.03 -7.40 -6.41
CA ALA A 10 0.69 -6.21 -6.93
C ALA A 10 0.76 -5.07 -5.88
N PHE A 11 -0.31 -4.85 -5.11
CA PHE A 11 -0.32 -3.85 -4.03
C PHE A 11 0.26 -4.33 -2.69
N SER A 12 0.52 -5.62 -2.53
CA SER A 12 1.19 -6.16 -1.34
C SER A 12 2.51 -5.42 -1.07
N GLY A 13 2.68 -4.90 0.14
CA GLY A 13 3.85 -4.09 0.53
C GLY A 13 3.94 -2.68 -0.06
N LEU A 14 2.96 -2.21 -0.85
CA LEU A 14 2.85 -0.81 -1.29
C LEU A 14 1.96 0.04 -0.37
N ILE A 15 0.77 -0.48 -0.04
CA ILE A 15 -0.26 0.23 0.73
C ILE A 15 -0.85 -0.70 1.79
N ASP A 16 -1.11 -0.16 2.99
CA ASP A 16 -1.78 -0.90 4.08
C ASP A 16 -3.30 -0.72 4.08
N LYS A 17 -3.79 0.32 3.38
CA LYS A 17 -5.19 0.74 3.29
C LYS A 17 -5.45 1.38 1.91
N PRO A 18 -6.69 1.35 1.38
CA PRO A 18 -7.85 0.60 1.88
C PRO A 18 -7.66 -0.92 1.72
N PRO A 19 -8.42 -1.76 2.44
CA PRO A 19 -8.31 -3.22 2.33
C PRO A 19 -8.80 -3.71 0.96
N LEU A 20 -7.93 -4.38 0.22
CA LEU A 20 -8.19 -4.92 -1.11
C LEU A 20 -8.91 -6.27 -1.01
N THR A 21 -10.21 -6.23 -0.70
CA THR A 21 -11.04 -7.44 -0.61
C THR A 21 -11.60 -7.83 -1.97
N ASP A 22 -11.80 -9.13 -2.20
CA ASP A 22 -12.29 -9.66 -3.47
C ASP A 22 -13.70 -9.15 -3.82
N HIS A 23 -14.54 -8.84 -2.82
CA HIS A 23 -15.83 -8.16 -3.02
C HIS A 23 -15.67 -6.74 -3.61
N LEU A 24 -14.68 -5.97 -3.14
CA LEU A 24 -14.39 -4.64 -3.68
C LEU A 24 -13.72 -4.73 -5.06
N LEU A 25 -12.91 -5.76 -5.32
CA LEU A 25 -12.26 -5.97 -6.62
C LEU A 25 -13.20 -6.59 -7.68
N ALA A 26 -14.28 -7.25 -7.26
CA ALA A 26 -15.32 -7.76 -8.16
C ALA A 26 -16.25 -6.66 -8.70
N ARG A 27 -16.50 -5.59 -7.91
CA ARG A 27 -17.25 -4.40 -8.34
C ARG A 27 -16.67 -3.12 -7.71
N PRO A 28 -15.51 -2.62 -8.18
CA PRO A 28 -14.81 -1.50 -7.55
C PRO A 28 -15.64 -0.19 -7.60
N PRO A 29 -16.13 0.33 -6.46
CA PRO A 29 -16.82 1.61 -6.46
C PRO A 29 -15.80 2.74 -6.66
N PHE A 30 -16.19 3.82 -7.35
CA PHE A 30 -15.26 4.91 -7.69
C PHE A 30 -14.47 5.45 -6.48
N LYS A 31 -15.09 5.56 -5.30
CA LYS A 31 -14.40 6.00 -4.08
C LYS A 31 -13.28 5.04 -3.63
N PHE A 32 -13.46 3.73 -3.77
CA PHE A 32 -12.40 2.76 -3.48
C PHE A 32 -11.21 2.93 -4.44
N ILE A 33 -11.47 3.16 -5.73
CA ILE A 33 -10.42 3.45 -6.73
C ILE A 33 -9.65 4.72 -6.33
N LEU A 34 -10.37 5.81 -6.00
CA LEU A 34 -9.76 7.06 -5.55
C LEU A 34 -8.95 6.89 -4.26
N ASP A 35 -9.47 6.15 -3.28
CA ASP A 35 -8.79 5.88 -2.01
C ASP A 35 -7.53 5.02 -2.19
N VAL A 36 -7.53 4.04 -3.12
CA VAL A 36 -6.34 3.25 -3.52
C VAL A 36 -5.30 4.12 -4.23
N VAL A 37 -5.72 4.93 -5.21
CA VAL A 37 -4.83 5.82 -5.98
C VAL A 37 -4.18 6.83 -5.03
N SER A 38 -4.97 7.53 -4.22
CA SER A 38 -4.50 8.52 -3.24
C SER A 38 -3.55 7.91 -2.20
N SER A 39 -3.86 6.71 -1.69
CA SER A 39 -2.97 5.98 -0.77
C SER A 39 -1.64 5.59 -1.44
N THR A 40 -1.68 5.18 -2.71
CA THR A 40 -0.49 4.78 -3.48
C THR A 40 0.42 5.99 -3.76
N ILE A 41 -0.15 7.11 -4.20
CA ILE A 41 0.55 8.38 -4.41
C ILE A 41 1.16 8.87 -3.10
N SER A 42 0.41 8.80 -1.99
CA SER A 42 0.88 9.23 -0.67
C SER A 42 2.03 8.36 -0.12
N LYS A 43 1.99 7.03 -0.34
CA LYS A 43 3.01 6.08 0.12
C LYS A 43 4.29 6.09 -0.69
N THR A 44 4.20 6.30 -2.01
CA THR A 44 5.35 6.16 -2.93
C THR A 44 5.87 7.48 -3.49
N GLY A 45 5.05 8.53 -3.49
CA GLY A 45 5.30 9.74 -4.25
C GLY A 45 5.40 9.49 -5.75
N TYR A 46 4.76 8.43 -6.28
CA TYR A 46 4.51 8.23 -7.70
C TYR A 46 3.34 9.12 -8.13
N LEU A 47 3.43 9.71 -9.33
CA LEU A 47 2.45 10.64 -9.90
C LEU A 47 2.04 11.87 -9.05
N LYS A 48 2.74 12.16 -7.95
CA LYS A 48 2.40 13.26 -7.01
C LYS A 48 2.35 14.64 -7.70
N ASP A 49 3.20 14.83 -8.70
CA ASP A 49 3.32 16.08 -9.46
C ASP A 49 2.21 16.22 -10.52
N GLN A 50 1.65 15.10 -11.00
CA GLN A 50 0.51 15.06 -11.93
C GLN A 50 -0.85 15.13 -11.19
N PHE A 51 -0.93 14.49 -10.02
CA PHE A 51 -2.13 14.43 -9.18
C PHE A 51 -1.82 15.01 -7.79
N PRO A 52 -1.86 16.35 -7.63
CA PRO A 52 -1.72 16.98 -6.32
C PRO A 52 -2.88 16.60 -5.41
N SER A 53 -2.68 16.69 -4.09
CA SER A 53 -3.67 16.25 -3.10
C SER A 53 -5.07 16.89 -3.25
N ASP A 54 -5.16 18.10 -3.82
CA ASP A 54 -6.47 18.74 -4.08
C ASP A 54 -7.23 18.12 -5.27
N ALA A 55 -6.53 17.61 -6.29
CA ALA A 55 -7.15 16.89 -7.40
C ALA A 55 -7.69 15.50 -6.98
N LEU A 56 -7.14 14.95 -5.90
CA LEU A 56 -7.56 13.68 -5.29
C LEU A 56 -8.70 13.84 -4.27
N ASN A 57 -9.22 15.05 -4.05
CA ASN A 57 -10.30 15.29 -3.10
C ASN A 57 -11.65 14.72 -3.62
N PRO A 58 -12.32 13.82 -2.86
CA PRO A 58 -13.64 13.29 -3.27
C PRO A 58 -14.71 14.38 -3.42
N SER A 59 -14.55 15.50 -2.72
CA SER A 59 -15.42 16.69 -2.83
C SER A 59 -15.25 17.49 -4.12
N LYS A 60 -14.13 17.31 -4.85
CA LYS A 60 -13.93 17.85 -6.22
C LYS A 60 -14.40 16.85 -7.28
N LEU A 61 -14.39 15.55 -6.95
CA LEU A 61 -14.74 14.42 -7.80
C LEU A 61 -16.19 13.95 -7.57
N THR A 62 -17.12 14.90 -7.45
CA THR A 62 -18.57 14.67 -7.36
C THR A 62 -19.16 14.25 -8.71
N ASP A 63 -18.80 14.97 -9.77
CA ASP A 63 -19.48 14.93 -11.07
C ASP A 63 -19.00 13.80 -11.97
N LYS A 64 -19.90 13.27 -12.80
CA LYS A 64 -19.57 12.21 -13.77
C LYS A 64 -18.42 12.62 -14.69
N ALA A 65 -18.41 13.87 -15.15
CA ALA A 65 -17.36 14.42 -15.99
C ALA A 65 -16.00 14.49 -15.26
N ALA A 66 -15.97 14.96 -14.01
CA ALA A 66 -14.76 15.03 -13.20
C ALA A 66 -14.19 13.62 -12.89
N LYS A 67 -15.07 12.66 -12.58
CA LYS A 67 -14.72 11.24 -12.39
C LYS A 67 -14.13 10.61 -13.65
N MET A 68 -14.69 10.93 -14.82
CA MET A 68 -14.17 10.48 -16.11
C MET A 68 -12.81 11.11 -16.39
N ALA A 69 -12.69 12.44 -16.38
CA ALA A 69 -11.44 13.15 -16.67
C ALA A 69 -10.27 12.71 -15.76
N PHE A 70 -10.53 12.43 -14.48
CA PHE A 70 -9.54 11.83 -13.58
C PHE A 70 -9.06 10.44 -14.05
N LEU A 71 -9.99 9.57 -14.42
CA LEU A 71 -9.68 8.22 -14.91
C LEU A 71 -9.02 8.25 -16.29
N ASP A 72 -9.47 9.10 -17.21
CA ASP A 72 -8.86 9.28 -18.54
C ASP A 72 -7.41 9.77 -18.39
N SER A 73 -7.16 10.74 -17.50
CA SER A 73 -5.81 11.21 -17.15
C SER A 73 -4.94 10.09 -16.55
N LEU A 74 -5.53 9.27 -15.65
CA LEU A 74 -4.82 8.16 -15.02
C LEU A 74 -4.50 7.03 -16.02
N ILE A 75 -5.43 6.72 -16.93
CA ILE A 75 -5.22 5.75 -18.02
C ILE A 75 -4.13 6.27 -18.95
N GLN A 76 -4.19 7.53 -19.39
CA GLN A 76 -3.19 8.14 -20.28
C GLN A 76 -1.76 8.09 -19.70
N ILE A 77 -1.61 8.27 -18.38
CA ILE A 77 -0.31 8.21 -17.69
C ILE A 77 0.19 6.77 -17.49
N LEU A 78 -0.71 5.79 -17.38
CA LEU A 78 -0.39 4.37 -17.14
C LEU A 78 -0.38 3.52 -18.41
N ASN A 79 -0.80 4.06 -19.57
CA ASN A 79 -0.96 3.26 -20.79
C ASN A 79 0.40 2.91 -21.43
N ASP A 80 0.76 1.65 -21.29
CA ASP A 80 1.92 1.01 -21.94
C ASP A 80 1.51 0.19 -23.18
N GLY A 81 0.35 0.50 -23.78
CA GLY A 81 -0.27 -0.27 -24.86
C GLY A 81 -1.08 -1.48 -24.36
N SER A 82 -1.23 -1.65 -23.03
CA SER A 82 -2.10 -2.68 -22.44
C SER A 82 -3.44 -2.14 -21.96
N LEU A 83 -3.70 -0.84 -22.05
CA LEU A 83 -4.89 -0.20 -21.45
C LEU A 83 -5.86 0.42 -22.48
N ASP A 84 -5.68 0.19 -23.79
CA ASP A 84 -6.50 0.81 -24.84
C ASP A 84 -7.99 0.38 -24.83
N ASP A 85 -8.30 -0.80 -24.28
CA ASP A 85 -9.68 -1.24 -24.03
C ASP A 85 -10.33 -0.53 -22.83
N VAL A 86 -9.52 0.02 -21.92
CA VAL A 86 -9.96 0.56 -20.62
C VAL A 86 -10.62 1.93 -20.82
N LYS A 87 -11.93 2.02 -20.57
CA LYS A 87 -12.72 3.23 -20.81
C LYS A 87 -13.28 3.78 -19.50
N SER A 88 -12.91 5.02 -19.14
CA SER A 88 -13.37 5.72 -17.94
C SER A 88 -14.90 5.66 -17.74
N SER A 89 -15.66 5.85 -18.82
CA SER A 89 -17.12 5.76 -18.86
C SER A 89 -17.67 4.41 -18.36
N LYS A 90 -16.93 3.31 -18.55
CA LYS A 90 -17.32 1.95 -18.11
C LYS A 90 -17.01 1.75 -16.62
N ILE A 91 -15.82 2.20 -16.19
CA ILE A 91 -15.39 2.19 -14.78
C ILE A 91 -16.36 3.02 -13.92
N VAL A 92 -16.70 4.25 -14.34
CA VAL A 92 -17.66 5.12 -13.61
C VAL A 92 -19.07 4.52 -13.58
N ALA A 93 -19.43 3.69 -14.58
CA ALA A 93 -20.68 2.93 -14.58
C ALA A 93 -20.61 1.59 -13.80
N GLY A 94 -19.50 1.29 -13.12
CA GLY A 94 -19.30 0.04 -12.38
C GLY A 94 -19.33 -1.21 -13.26
N LYS A 95 -18.84 -1.11 -14.50
CA LYS A 95 -18.71 -2.19 -15.50
C LYS A 95 -17.23 -2.49 -15.77
N GLU A 96 -16.96 -3.65 -16.35
CA GLU A 96 -15.59 -4.13 -16.66
C GLU A 96 -14.63 -4.10 -15.44
N PRO A 97 -14.91 -4.89 -14.39
CA PRO A 97 -14.03 -5.01 -13.24
C PRO A 97 -12.65 -5.57 -13.61
N ASP A 98 -12.54 -6.52 -14.55
CA ASP A 98 -11.25 -7.02 -15.07
C ASP A 98 -10.34 -5.89 -15.59
N LEU A 99 -10.89 -4.98 -16.40
CA LEU A 99 -10.16 -3.83 -16.94
C LEU A 99 -9.80 -2.82 -15.85
N THR A 100 -10.67 -2.65 -14.86
CA THR A 100 -10.38 -1.80 -13.69
C THR A 100 -9.27 -2.40 -12.83
N ASN A 101 -9.26 -3.72 -12.65
CA ASN A 101 -8.22 -4.45 -11.92
C ASN A 101 -6.88 -4.44 -12.68
N LEU A 102 -6.90 -4.45 -14.02
CA LEU A 102 -5.71 -4.29 -14.86
C LEU A 102 -5.07 -2.90 -14.71
N LEU A 103 -5.89 -1.83 -14.77
CA LEU A 103 -5.47 -0.46 -14.51
C LEU A 103 -4.82 -0.31 -13.12
N LEU A 104 -5.44 -0.94 -12.10
CA LEU A 104 -4.92 -0.96 -10.73
C LEU A 104 -3.59 -1.74 -10.62
N ILE A 105 -3.42 -2.86 -11.34
CA ILE A 105 -2.13 -3.59 -11.40
C ILE A 105 -1.04 -2.70 -12.02
N LYS A 106 -1.28 -2.07 -13.16
CA LYS A 106 -0.29 -1.19 -13.81
C LYS A 106 0.11 0.00 -12.93
N LEU A 107 -0.83 0.58 -12.18
CA LEU A 107 -0.54 1.60 -11.16
C LEU A 107 0.43 1.09 -10.08
N ALA A 108 0.22 -0.13 -9.57
CA ALA A 108 1.09 -0.74 -8.56
C ALA A 108 2.49 -1.07 -9.13
N GLU A 109 2.57 -1.54 -10.37
CA GLU A 109 3.85 -1.84 -11.03
C GLU A 109 4.67 -0.56 -11.28
N GLY A 110 4.05 0.50 -11.81
CA GLY A 110 4.67 1.82 -11.96
C GLY A 110 5.14 2.41 -10.62
N ALA A 111 4.31 2.30 -9.58
CA ALA A 111 4.66 2.75 -8.23
C ALA A 111 5.84 1.96 -7.62
N ARG A 112 5.88 0.62 -7.80
CA ARG A 112 7.03 -0.23 -7.40
C ARG A 112 8.30 0.16 -8.15
N ALA A 113 8.22 0.38 -9.46
CA ALA A 113 9.35 0.81 -10.28
C ALA A 113 9.92 2.16 -9.80
N HIS A 114 9.06 3.14 -9.54
CA HIS A 114 9.44 4.47 -9.01
C HIS A 114 10.13 4.38 -7.64
N VAL A 115 9.61 3.56 -6.72
CA VAL A 115 10.24 3.32 -5.41
C VAL A 115 11.60 2.62 -5.57
N LYS A 116 11.73 1.66 -6.49
CA LYS A 116 13.02 1.00 -6.80
C LYS A 116 14.05 2.00 -7.36
N ALA A 117 13.65 2.88 -8.28
CA ALA A 117 14.49 3.93 -8.85
C ALA A 117 14.90 4.99 -7.82
N LYS A 118 13.99 5.41 -6.93
CA LYS A 118 14.31 6.29 -5.78
C LYS A 118 15.24 5.63 -4.76
N LYS A 119 15.22 4.30 -4.62
CA LYS A 119 16.17 3.56 -3.78
C LYS A 119 17.55 3.45 -4.42
N SER A 120 17.67 3.11 -5.70
CA SER A 120 18.98 2.99 -6.37
C SER A 120 19.71 4.33 -6.46
N SER A 121 19.01 5.40 -6.85
CA SER A 121 19.54 6.78 -6.89
C SER A 121 19.90 7.38 -5.52
N LYS A 122 19.39 6.79 -4.42
CA LYS A 122 19.79 7.11 -3.05
C LYS A 122 20.96 6.26 -2.57
N HIS A 123 21.02 4.98 -2.95
CA HIS A 123 22.13 4.09 -2.56
C HIS A 123 23.47 4.52 -3.18
N SER A 124 23.47 5.07 -4.39
CA SER A 124 24.63 5.72 -5.00
C SER A 124 25.05 7.06 -4.33
N ARG A 125 24.35 7.47 -3.27
CA ARG A 125 24.76 8.53 -2.31
C ARG A 125 24.84 8.04 -0.87
N SER A 126 24.70 6.74 -0.62
CA SER A 126 24.82 6.13 0.70
C SER A 126 25.46 4.74 0.60
N SER A 127 26.76 4.75 0.35
CA SER A 127 27.66 3.65 0.71
C SER A 127 27.53 3.38 2.21
N HIS A 128 27.42 2.10 2.59
CA HIS A 128 27.48 1.62 3.98
C HIS A 128 26.39 2.16 4.95
N ARG A 129 25.27 1.43 5.06
CA ARG A 129 24.83 0.91 6.36
C ARG A 129 23.91 -0.31 6.20
N GLU A 130 24.48 -1.48 6.44
CA GLU A 130 23.92 -2.76 6.87
C GLU A 130 22.44 -3.08 6.65
N GLU A 131 22.26 -4.22 5.99
CA GLU A 131 21.10 -5.11 6.04
C GLU A 131 20.75 -5.56 7.48
N SER A 132 19.45 -5.66 7.78
CA SER A 132 18.90 -6.74 8.62
C SER A 132 17.38 -6.74 8.53
N SER A 133 16.84 -7.67 7.75
CA SER A 133 15.62 -8.39 8.13
C SER A 133 15.96 -9.47 9.17
N GLU A 134 14.93 -10.10 9.74
CA GLU A 134 15.00 -11.30 10.59
C GLU A 134 15.63 -11.17 12.00
N LYS A 135 14.79 -10.86 13.00
CA LYS A 135 14.59 -11.79 14.13
C LYS A 135 13.35 -11.51 14.98
N SER A 136 12.64 -12.59 15.30
CA SER A 136 11.67 -12.67 16.40
C SER A 136 11.92 -13.97 17.19
N SER A 137 11.27 -14.12 18.35
CA SER A 137 11.24 -15.35 19.19
C SER A 137 12.61 -15.93 19.64
N LYS A 138 13.32 -15.12 20.44
CA LYS A 138 14.01 -15.43 21.71
C LYS A 138 14.36 -16.90 22.08
N THR A 139 15.60 -17.11 22.53
CA THR A 139 16.21 -18.42 22.80
C THR A 139 16.04 -19.01 24.22
N LYS A 140 16.30 -20.33 24.31
CA LYS A 140 16.48 -21.19 25.50
C LYS A 140 17.12 -20.52 26.73
N HIS A 141 16.64 -20.93 27.91
CA HIS A 141 17.42 -20.94 29.16
C HIS A 141 17.52 -22.36 29.73
N ARG A 142 18.71 -22.75 30.23
CA ARG A 142 18.95 -23.96 31.04
C ARG A 142 20.06 -23.66 32.06
N SER A 143 19.69 -23.75 33.33
CA SER A 143 20.46 -23.97 34.59
C SER A 143 22.01 -23.86 34.54
N LYS A 144 22.73 -23.32 35.55
CA LYS A 144 22.55 -23.56 37.00
C LYS A 144 23.51 -22.70 37.88
N SER A 145 23.01 -22.16 38.99
CA SER A 145 23.70 -21.80 40.28
C SER A 145 24.96 -20.89 40.29
N ARG A 146 24.86 -19.76 41.02
CA ARG A 146 25.53 -19.57 42.34
C ARG A 146 25.04 -18.30 43.07
N GLU A 147 24.97 -18.38 44.39
CA GLU A 147 24.71 -17.31 45.39
C GLU A 147 26.04 -16.66 45.87
N PRO A 148 26.12 -15.62 46.75
CA PRO A 148 25.15 -15.28 47.82
C PRO A 148 24.92 -13.77 48.17
N LYS A 149 23.98 -13.53 49.13
CA LYS A 149 23.85 -12.34 50.05
C LYS A 149 23.52 -10.96 49.44
N GLU A 150 22.73 -10.04 50.04
CA GLU A 150 21.84 -10.00 51.25
C GLU A 150 20.85 -8.78 51.08
N GLU A 151 20.01 -8.24 51.99
CA GLU A 151 19.93 -8.33 53.46
C GLU A 151 18.50 -8.13 54.09
N LYS A 152 17.83 -6.97 53.89
CA LYS A 152 16.58 -6.53 54.60
C LYS A 152 15.67 -5.77 53.61
N THR A 153 14.34 -5.61 53.77
CA THR A 153 13.42 -5.39 54.92
C THR A 153 12.01 -5.96 54.61
N LYS A 154 11.18 -6.56 55.49
CA LYS A 154 10.62 -6.24 56.84
C LYS A 154 9.12 -5.82 56.81
N SER A 155 8.21 -6.80 56.70
CA SER A 155 6.81 -6.73 57.18
C SER A 155 6.32 -8.17 57.43
N ARG A 156 5.92 -8.60 58.64
CA ARG A 156 4.77 -8.22 59.47
C ARG A 156 3.39 -8.54 58.85
N SER A 157 2.95 -9.77 59.04
CA SER A 157 1.60 -10.05 59.56
C SER A 157 1.70 -11.18 60.60
N SER A 158 0.73 -11.25 61.51
CA SER A 158 0.66 -12.26 62.56
C SER A 158 -0.81 -12.52 62.88
N SER A 159 -1.26 -13.76 62.72
CA SER A 159 -2.61 -14.18 63.10
C SER A 159 -2.55 -15.15 64.27
N LYS A 160 -3.23 -14.79 65.36
CA LYS A 160 -3.78 -15.68 66.38
C LYS A 160 -5.04 -15.03 66.94
#